data_AF-A0A1Y1X5R4-F1
#
_entry.id   AF-A0A1Y1X5R4-F1
#
_cell.length_a   1.000
_cell.length_b   1.000
_cell.length_c   1.000
_cell.angle_alpha   90.00
_cell.angle_beta   90.00
_cell.angle_gamma   90.00
#
_symmetry.space_group_name_H-M   'P 1'
#
loop_
_entity.id
_entity.type
_entity.pdbx_description
1 polymer ?
#
loop_
_entity_poly.entity_id
_entity_poly.type
_entity_poly.pdbx_seq_one_letter_code
_entity_poly.pdbx_strand_id
1 'polypeptide(L)' 'CNKSFARKFNLNVHVRSHYPELARPFKCSECLKAFGRKHDLTRHLAAVHKATSLYHCDTCGKEFSRRDALARHL' A
#
# COMPACT_ATOMS: atom_id res chain seq x y z
N CYS A 1 18.08 -14.41 -0.67
CA CYS A 1 17.28 -14.67 -1.89
C CYS A 1 17.97 -14.05 -3.11
N ASN A 2 17.92 -14.68 -4.28
CA ASN A 2 18.68 -14.27 -5.47
C ASN A 2 17.94 -13.22 -6.33
N LYS A 3 17.42 -12.16 -5.71
CA LYS A 3 16.63 -11.10 -6.38
C LYS A 3 17.49 -9.89 -6.70
N SER A 4 17.39 -9.40 -7.92
CA SER A 4 18.08 -8.19 -8.40
C SER A 4 17.11 -7.03 -8.57
N PHE A 5 17.56 -5.80 -8.30
CA PHE A 5 16.73 -4.60 -8.38
C PHE A 5 17.44 -3.51 -9.16
N ALA A 6 16.74 -2.88 -10.10
CA ALA A 6 17.28 -1.79 -10.91
C ALA A 6 17.52 -0.48 -10.12
N ARG A 7 16.92 -0.35 -8.93
CA ARG A 7 17.03 0.87 -8.09
C ARG A 7 17.44 0.51 -6.67
N LYS A 8 18.41 1.24 -6.11
CA LYS A 8 18.88 1.09 -4.72
C LYS A 8 17.75 1.19 -3.71
N PHE A 9 16.79 2.09 -3.94
CA PHE A 9 15.60 2.21 -3.09
C PHE A 9 14.81 0.91 -3.00
N ASN A 10 14.58 0.24 -4.14
CA ASN A 10 13.83 -1.02 -4.20
C ASN A 10 14.59 -2.15 -3.50
N LEU A 11 15.92 -2.22 -3.67
CA LEU A 11 16.77 -3.15 -2.93
C LEU A 11 16.66 -2.91 -1.42
N ASN A 12 16.70 -1.66 -0.97
CA ASN A 12 16.62 -1.32 0.45
C ASN A 12 15.27 -1.74 1.08
N VAL A 13 14.17 -1.48 0.37
CA VAL A 13 12.83 -1.94 0.77
C VAL A 13 12.77 -3.47 0.80
N HIS A 14 13.37 -4.13 -0.17
CA HIS A 14 13.44 -5.59 -0.22
C HIS A 14 14.27 -6.16 0.95
N VAL A 15 15.43 -5.59 1.25
CA VAL A 15 16.28 -6.04 2.36
C VAL A 15 15.52 -5.96 3.68
N ARG A 16 14.75 -4.88 3.89
CA ARG A 16 13.87 -4.74 5.07
C ARG A 16 12.83 -5.85 5.19
N SER A 17 12.40 -6.49 4.09
CA SER A 17 11.45 -7.61 4.16
C SER A 17 12.05 -8.88 4.78
N HIS A 18 13.38 -9.00 4.87
CA HIS A 18 14.05 -10.09 5.60
C HIS A 18 14.07 -9.87 7.12
N TYR A 19 13.74 -8.66 7.61
CA TYR A 19 13.79 -8.29 9.03
C TYR A 19 12.42 -7.76 9.49
N PRO A 20 11.46 -8.64 9.80
CA PRO A 20 10.04 -8.30 10.01
C PRO A 20 9.79 -7.22 11.06
N GLU A 21 10.58 -7.18 12.15
CA GLU A 21 10.49 -6.16 13.19
C GLU A 21 10.83 -4.74 12.71
N LEU A 22 11.80 -4.60 11.79
CA LEU A 22 12.20 -3.32 11.19
C LEU A 22 11.45 -3.05 9.87
N ALA A 23 10.75 -4.05 9.35
CA ALA A 23 10.10 -4.03 8.05
C ALA A 23 8.89 -3.11 7.98
N ARG A 24 8.33 -2.67 9.12
CA ARG A 24 7.07 -1.93 9.19
C ARG A 24 7.16 -0.66 10.05
N PRO A 25 7.99 0.32 9.67
CA PRO A 25 8.16 1.54 10.45
C PRO A 25 6.91 2.44 10.45
N PHE A 26 5.98 2.24 9.52
CA PHE A 26 4.81 3.10 9.39
C PHE A 26 3.61 2.47 10.11
N LYS A 27 3.33 2.91 11.34
CA LYS A 27 2.20 2.43 12.14
C LYS A 27 0.98 3.33 11.95
N CYS A 28 -0.20 2.72 11.87
CA CYS A 28 -1.47 3.43 11.95
C CYS A 28 -1.73 3.85 13.40
N SER A 29 -2.06 5.12 13.64
CA SER A 29 -2.42 5.64 14.96
C SER A 29 -3.75 5.08 15.47
N GLU A 30 -4.70 4.83 14.55
CA GLU A 30 -6.08 4.45 14.88
C GLU A 30 -6.22 2.97 15.25
N CYS A 31 -5.52 2.07 14.54
CA CYS A 31 -5.66 0.62 14.74
C CYS A 31 -4.33 -0.13 14.94
N LEU A 32 -3.22 0.61 15.14
CA LEU A 32 -1.87 0.09 15.41
C LEU A 32 -1.28 -0.82 14.33
N LYS A 33 -1.97 -1.01 13.20
CA LYS A 33 -1.50 -1.81 12.07
C LYS A 33 -0.26 -1.18 11.44
N ALA A 34 0.76 -2.00 11.20
CA ALA A 34 2.05 -1.53 10.70
C ALA A 34 2.29 -1.89 9.22
N PHE A 35 2.89 -0.97 8.48
CA PHE A 35 3.16 -1.03 7.05
C PHE A 35 4.63 -0.78 6.74
N GLY A 36 5.15 -1.44 5.71
CA GLY A 36 6.55 -1.28 5.30
C GLY A 36 6.85 -0.08 4.42
N ARG A 37 5.81 0.56 3.88
CA ARG A 37 5.94 1.76 3.03
C ARG A 37 4.90 2.79 3.42
N LYS A 38 5.28 4.07 3.37
CA LYS A 38 4.41 5.21 3.71
C LYS A 38 3.12 5.22 2.90
N HIS A 39 3.20 4.97 1.59
CA HIS A 39 2.02 4.97 0.72
C HIS A 39 1.01 3.86 1.08
N ASP A 40 1.48 2.73 1.63
CA ASP A 40 0.60 1.65 2.07
C ASP A 40 -0.19 2.08 3.32
N LEU A 41 0.44 2.81 4.25
CA LEU A 41 -0.24 3.42 5.41
C LEU A 41 -1.23 4.50 4.97
N THR A 42 -0.84 5.42 4.09
CA THR A 42 -1.75 6.48 3.60
C THR A 42 -2.98 5.89 2.93
N ARG A 43 -2.82 4.86 2.09
CA ARG A 43 -3.94 4.15 1.48
C ARG A 43 -4.83 3.48 2.53
N HIS A 44 -4.22 2.83 3.52
CA HIS A 44 -4.97 2.21 4.61
C HIS A 44 -5.83 3.22 5.37
N LEU A 45 -5.27 4.39 5.70
CA LEU A 45 -6.02 5.46 6.37
C LEU A 45 -7.21 5.94 5.53
N ALA A 46 -6.99 6.17 4.23
CA ALA A 46 -8.04 6.59 3.30
C ALA A 46 -9.17 5.55 3.19
N ALA A 47 -8.82 4.28 3.04
CA ALA A 47 -9.77 3.20 2.78
C ALA A 47 -10.51 2.71 4.03
N VAL A 48 -9.86 2.68 5.20
CA VAL A 48 -10.42 2.07 6.42
C VAL A 48 -10.98 3.12 7.37
N HIS A 49 -10.28 4.25 7.54
CA HIS A 49 -10.63 5.22 8.58
C HIS A 49 -11.34 6.45 8.02
N LYS A 50 -11.05 6.86 6.78
CA LYS A 50 -11.72 8.01 6.15
C LYS A 50 -12.88 7.64 5.22
N ALA A 51 -13.05 6.35 4.89
CA ALA A 51 -14.01 5.86 3.91
C ALA A 51 -14.00 6.63 2.56
N THR A 52 -12.87 7.25 2.22
CA THR A 52 -12.70 7.95 0.95
C THR A 52 -12.28 6.90 -0.08
N SER A 53 -13.24 6.37 -0.84
CA SER A 53 -12.92 5.67 -2.08
C SER A 53 -12.21 6.63 -3.02
N LEU A 54 -11.03 6.23 -3.49
CA LEU A 54 -10.16 7.11 -4.27
C LEU A 54 -10.44 7.02 -5.77
N TYR A 55 -11.10 5.96 -6.23
CA TYR A 55 -11.29 5.67 -7.64
C TYR A 55 -12.66 5.04 -7.87
N HIS A 56 -13.42 5.50 -8.86
CA HIS A 56 -14.71 4.92 -9.25
C HIS A 56 -14.70 4.57 -10.73
N CYS A 57 -15.54 3.59 -11.11
CA CYS A 57 -15.83 3.26 -12.48
C CYS A 57 -17.02 4.09 -12.97
N ASP A 58 -16.81 4.91 -13.99
CA ASP A 58 -17.85 5.79 -14.54
C ASP A 58 -19.02 5.01 -15.17
N THR A 59 -18.77 3.78 -15.63
CA THR A 59 -19.79 2.96 -16.29
C THR A 59 -20.74 2.27 -15.31
N CYS A 60 -20.24 1.79 -14.17
CA CYS A 60 -21.06 1.01 -13.23
C CYS A 60 -21.13 1.59 -11.81
N GLY A 61 -20.46 2.71 -11.54
CA GLY A 61 -20.44 3.39 -10.24
C GLY A 61 -19.66 2.64 -9.15
N LYS A 62 -19.05 1.49 -9.45
CA LYS A 62 -18.27 0.73 -8.45
C LYS A 62 -17.04 1.51 -8.02
N GLU A 63 -16.82 1.52 -6.72
CA GLU A 63 -15.68 2.18 -6.11
C GLU A 63 -14.55 1.20 -5.77
N PHE A 64 -13.32 1.70 -5.86
CA PHE A 64 -12.10 0.94 -5.65
C PHE A 64 -11.13 1.71 -4.74
N SER A 65 -10.53 0.99 -3.80
CA SER A 65 -9.48 1.52 -2.94
C SER A 65 -8.13 1.67 -3.64
N ARG A 66 -7.98 1.16 -4.87
CA ARG A 66 -6.73 1.21 -5.64
C ARG A 66 -6.98 1.43 -7.13
N ARG A 67 -6.12 2.24 -7.77
CA ARG A 67 -6.15 2.48 -9.22
C ARG A 67 -5.95 1.20 -10.03
N ASP A 68 -5.05 0.31 -9.62
CA ASP A 68 -4.82 -0.96 -10.32
C ASP A 68 -5.99 -1.94 -10.16
N ALA A 69 -6.76 -1.83 -9.07
CA ALA A 69 -8.01 -2.58 -8.93
C ALA A 69 -9.08 -2.06 -9.90
N LEU A 70 -9.20 -0.74 -10.05
CA LEU A 70 -10.05 -0.14 -11.09
C LEU A 70 -9.57 -0.53 -12.50
N ALA A 71 -8.27 -0.45 -12.78
CA ALA A 71 -7.71 -0.76 -14.10
C ALA A 71 -7.87 -2.24 -14.51
N ARG A 72 -8.00 -3.16 -13.54
CA ARG A 72 -8.33 -4.57 -13.81
C ARG A 72 -9.84 -4.80 -13.94
N HIS A 73 -10.64 -3.87 -13.44
CA HIS A 73 -12.10 -3.93 -13.53
C HIS A 73 -12.61 -3.38 -14.87
N LEU A 74 -12.01 -2.28 -15.33
CA LEU A 74 -12.22 -1.73 -16.68
C LEU A 74 -11.68 -2.70 -17.73
#